data_AF-A0AAD8YNB1-F1
#
_entry.id   AF-A0AAD8YNB1-F1
#
_cell.length_a   1.000
_cell.length_b   1.000
_cell.length_c   1.000
_cell.angle_alpha   90.00
_cell.angle_beta   90.00
_cell.angle_gamma   90.00
#
_symmetry.space_group_name_H-M   'P 1'
#
loop_
_entity.id
_entity.type
_entity.pdbx_description
1 polymer ?
#
loop_
_entity_poly.entity_id
_entity_poly.type
_entity_poly.pdbx_seq_one_letter_code
_entity_poly.pdbx_strand_id
1 'polypeptide(L)'
;MSSDQGSDDEVEEVVVSTPEPRPSAQTSPSEIMATTQAWAKVARAFVYVEVASLVLLFSTLGVWTSGDSYKAYSLSVAVISLGLCLIIQTGEFVQPGFLDRTEKGVSLFLFLWWGIGTGIITFKSPFTTTSNGYFSAWAGFLFATHWALNTESFRSKVEEAEKGRKLASSSLLCGLVTLFACVPEIGFYYNGNAIWGLTAGILTFISTLFILQKYDDIPIQMLKLYSAIMFVIWATVAGVLTFDGPFRDTGNGYFATWGGFIVAVFFANHQFSREDEIV
;
A
#
# COMPACT_ATOMS: atom_id res chain seq x y z
N MET A 1 -44.21 98.93 14.83
CA MET A 1 -43.70 98.13 13.69
C MET A 1 -42.48 97.40 14.21
N SER A 2 -42.72 96.26 14.87
CA SER A 2 -42.60 94.89 14.34
C SER A 2 -41.15 94.40 14.44
N SER A 3 -40.91 93.52 15.40
CA SER A 3 -39.76 92.62 15.46
C SER A 3 -40.23 91.36 16.17
N ASP A 4 -40.67 90.40 15.35
CA ASP A 4 -41.12 89.07 15.72
C ASP A 4 -39.88 88.16 15.86
N GLN A 5 -39.79 87.40 16.95
CA GLN A 5 -38.72 86.46 17.23
C GLN A 5 -39.14 85.08 16.71
N GLY A 6 -38.49 84.62 15.64
CA GLY A 6 -38.53 83.22 15.21
C GLY A 6 -37.23 82.52 15.60
N SER A 7 -37.32 81.57 16.51
CA SER A 7 -36.25 80.63 16.87
C SER A 7 -36.34 79.41 15.94
N ASP A 8 -35.32 79.21 15.11
CA ASP A 8 -35.15 78.02 14.29
C ASP A 8 -34.50 76.91 15.15
N ASP A 9 -35.28 75.88 15.48
CA ASP A 9 -34.79 74.62 16.05
C ASP A 9 -34.21 73.76 14.91
N GLU A 10 -32.88 73.62 14.87
CA GLU A 10 -32.20 72.63 14.03
C GLU A 10 -32.42 71.22 14.62
N VAL A 11 -33.21 70.41 13.90
CA VAL A 11 -33.37 68.98 14.17
C VAL A 11 -32.16 68.24 13.59
N GLU A 12 -31.25 67.77 14.44
CA GLU A 12 -30.20 66.81 14.06
C GLU A 12 -30.86 65.47 13.62
N GLU A 13 -30.85 65.17 12.32
CA GLU A 13 -31.17 63.84 11.81
C GLU A 13 -30.09 62.84 12.24
N VAL A 14 -30.42 62.02 13.23
CA VAL A 14 -29.64 60.84 13.59
C VAL A 14 -29.74 59.83 12.43
N VAL A 15 -28.70 59.78 11.60
CA VAL A 15 -28.54 58.74 10.55
C VAL A 15 -28.34 57.39 11.24
N VAL A 16 -29.44 56.65 11.40
CA VAL A 16 -29.41 55.24 11.80
C VAL A 16 -28.80 54.44 10.65
N SER A 17 -27.52 54.11 10.78
CA SER A 17 -26.85 53.16 9.88
C SER A 17 -27.56 51.81 9.99
N THR A 18 -28.23 51.42 8.90
CA THR A 18 -28.80 50.09 8.77
C THR A 18 -27.64 49.09 8.72
N PRO A 19 -27.59 48.08 9.61
CA PRO A 19 -26.53 47.08 9.54
C PRO A 19 -26.63 46.35 8.21
N GLU A 20 -25.52 46.25 7.48
CA GLU A 20 -25.42 45.47 6.26
C GLU A 20 -26.03 44.07 6.49
N PRO A 21 -26.90 43.58 5.58
CA PRO A 21 -27.41 42.23 5.67
C PRO A 21 -26.21 41.29 5.63
N ARG A 22 -26.00 40.54 6.73
CA ARG A 22 -24.98 39.49 6.79
C ARG A 22 -25.12 38.62 5.54
N PRO A 23 -24.03 38.31 4.81
CA PRO A 23 -24.11 37.43 3.67
C PRO A 23 -24.79 36.13 4.15
N SER A 24 -25.92 35.81 3.53
CA SER A 24 -26.67 34.61 3.85
C SER A 24 -25.74 33.42 3.70
N ALA A 25 -25.58 32.64 4.77
CA ALA A 25 -24.82 31.39 4.80
C ALA A 25 -25.51 30.26 3.98
N GLN A 26 -26.07 30.60 2.81
CA GLN A 26 -26.53 29.63 1.83
C GLN A 26 -25.35 29.33 0.92
N THR A 27 -24.68 28.21 1.19
CA THR A 27 -23.75 27.60 0.24
C THR A 27 -24.51 27.33 -1.05
N SER A 28 -24.03 27.88 -2.15
CA SER A 28 -24.66 27.66 -3.45
C SER A 28 -24.58 26.18 -3.82
N PRO A 29 -25.57 25.61 -4.55
CA PRO A 29 -25.49 24.22 -5.02
C PRO A 29 -24.19 23.91 -5.78
N SER A 30 -23.64 24.89 -6.50
CA SER A 30 -22.34 24.83 -7.17
C SER A 30 -21.16 24.65 -6.21
N GLU A 31 -21.15 25.35 -5.07
CA GLU A 31 -20.11 25.20 -4.04
C GLU A 31 -20.19 23.83 -3.36
N ILE A 32 -21.41 23.33 -3.10
CA ILE A 32 -21.60 21.98 -2.54
C ILE A 32 -21.10 20.91 -3.51
N MET A 33 -21.42 21.04 -4.80
CA MET A 33 -20.92 20.11 -5.83
C MET A 33 -19.40 20.13 -5.94
N ALA A 34 -18.78 21.33 -5.95
CA ALA A 34 -17.33 21.45 -6.00
C ALA A 34 -16.64 20.83 -4.77
N THR A 35 -17.17 21.08 -3.57
CA THR A 35 -16.67 20.51 -2.31
C THR A 35 -16.80 18.98 -2.29
N THR A 36 -17.93 18.46 -2.77
CA THR A 36 -18.18 17.01 -2.85
C THR A 36 -17.22 16.33 -3.83
N GLN A 37 -16.94 16.96 -4.98
CA GLN A 37 -15.97 16.42 -5.94
C GLN A 37 -14.55 16.42 -5.40
N ALA A 38 -14.14 17.47 -4.69
CA ALA A 38 -12.83 17.53 -4.03
C ALA A 38 -12.70 16.43 -2.96
N TRP A 39 -13.72 16.28 -2.11
CA TRP A 39 -13.76 15.23 -1.09
C TRP A 39 -13.74 13.83 -1.69
N ALA A 40 -14.50 13.58 -2.77
CA ALA A 40 -14.50 12.30 -3.47
C ALA A 40 -13.14 11.98 -4.10
N LYS A 41 -12.42 12.99 -4.61
CA LYS A 41 -11.06 12.83 -5.13
C LYS A 41 -10.08 12.41 -4.02
N VAL A 42 -10.19 13.01 -2.84
CA VAL A 42 -9.40 12.67 -1.65
C VAL A 42 -9.69 11.27 -1.16
N ALA A 43 -10.97 10.91 -0.98
CA ALA A 43 -11.35 9.56 -0.55
C ALA A 43 -10.81 8.48 -1.51
N ARG A 44 -10.82 8.73 -2.82
CA ARG A 44 -10.28 7.78 -3.81
C ARG A 44 -8.80 7.44 -3.62
N ALA A 45 -7.99 8.33 -3.04
CA ALA A 45 -6.56 8.10 -2.86
C ALA A 45 -6.28 6.93 -1.90
N PHE A 46 -7.16 6.69 -0.92
CA PHE A 46 -6.93 5.69 0.14
C PHE A 46 -8.15 4.86 0.54
N VAL A 47 -9.28 4.98 -0.16
CA VAL A 47 -10.50 4.18 0.10
C VAL A 47 -10.22 2.67 0.15
N TYR A 48 -9.29 2.18 -0.67
CA TYR A 48 -8.93 0.77 -0.67
C TYR A 48 -8.19 0.34 0.61
N VAL A 49 -7.41 1.25 1.21
CA VAL A 49 -6.78 1.04 2.53
C VAL A 49 -7.86 1.02 3.61
N GLU A 50 -8.89 1.87 3.54
CA GLU A 50 -10.02 1.87 4.47
C GLU A 50 -10.81 0.56 4.39
N VAL A 51 -11.15 0.12 3.18
CA VAL A 51 -11.87 -1.14 2.97
C VAL A 51 -11.05 -2.32 3.52
N ALA A 52 -9.74 -2.37 3.23
CA ALA A 52 -8.86 -3.39 3.81
C ALA A 52 -8.83 -3.33 5.35
N SER A 53 -8.79 -2.12 5.92
CA SER A 53 -8.84 -1.89 7.37
C SER A 53 -10.14 -2.45 7.96
N LEU A 54 -11.29 -2.15 7.35
CA LEU A 54 -12.60 -2.64 7.80
C LEU A 54 -12.69 -4.16 7.72
N VAL A 55 -12.25 -4.78 6.62
CA VAL A 55 -12.26 -6.23 6.48
C VAL A 55 -11.34 -6.89 7.50
N LEU A 56 -10.15 -6.32 7.76
CA LEU A 56 -9.25 -6.84 8.80
C LEU A 56 -9.85 -6.68 10.20
N LEU A 57 -10.49 -5.54 10.50
CA LEU A 57 -11.17 -5.29 11.77
C LEU A 57 -12.25 -6.36 12.01
N PHE A 58 -13.16 -6.56 11.07
CA PHE A 58 -14.23 -7.55 11.22
C PHE A 58 -13.71 -8.98 11.25
N SER A 59 -12.70 -9.30 10.43
CA SER A 59 -12.07 -10.63 10.45
C SER A 59 -11.44 -10.91 11.81
N THR A 60 -10.76 -9.93 12.40
CA THR A 60 -10.12 -10.06 13.71
C THR A 60 -11.15 -10.19 14.83
N LEU A 61 -12.23 -9.40 14.78
CA LEU A 61 -13.34 -9.51 15.74
C LEU A 61 -14.04 -10.87 15.65
N GLY A 62 -14.19 -11.42 14.45
CA GLY A 62 -14.83 -12.72 14.21
C GLY A 62 -14.08 -13.91 14.85
N VAL A 63 -12.77 -13.78 15.09
CA VAL A 63 -11.94 -14.81 15.74
C VAL A 63 -11.45 -14.38 17.13
N TRP A 64 -12.05 -13.32 17.69
CA TRP A 64 -11.56 -12.68 18.91
C TRP A 64 -11.64 -13.61 20.12
N THR A 65 -10.52 -13.68 20.84
CA THR A 65 -10.43 -14.33 22.14
C THR A 65 -9.64 -13.42 23.06
N SER A 66 -10.17 -13.15 24.24
CA SER A 66 -9.48 -12.32 25.23
C SER A 66 -8.11 -12.94 25.58
N GLY A 67 -7.08 -12.10 25.67
CA GLY A 67 -5.73 -12.51 26.06
C GLY A 67 -4.78 -12.90 24.93
N ASP A 68 -5.22 -12.93 23.66
CA ASP A 68 -4.32 -13.18 22.52
C ASP A 68 -3.70 -11.86 22.00
N SER A 69 -2.39 -11.71 22.21
CA SER A 69 -1.65 -10.50 21.83
C SER A 69 -1.56 -10.30 20.32
N TYR A 70 -1.56 -11.36 19.50
CA TYR A 70 -1.49 -11.25 18.05
C TYR A 70 -2.82 -10.77 17.46
N LYS A 71 -3.95 -11.23 18.02
CA LYS A 71 -5.27 -10.72 17.63
C LYS A 71 -5.44 -9.26 18.05
N ALA A 72 -4.99 -8.89 19.24
CA ALA A 72 -4.98 -7.49 19.68
C ALA A 72 -4.12 -6.60 18.76
N TYR A 73 -2.96 -7.10 18.33
CA TYR A 73 -2.12 -6.40 17.36
C TYR A 73 -2.76 -6.30 15.97
N SER A 74 -3.36 -7.37 15.45
CA SER A 74 -4.12 -7.33 14.19
C SER A 74 -5.25 -6.30 14.22
N LEU A 75 -5.97 -6.21 15.35
CA LEU A 75 -7.02 -5.23 15.56
C LEU A 75 -6.44 -3.80 15.59
N SER A 76 -5.30 -3.59 16.25
CA SER A 76 -4.66 -2.26 16.29
C SER A 76 -4.20 -1.81 14.91
N VAL A 77 -3.69 -2.74 14.08
CA VAL A 77 -3.30 -2.44 12.70
C VAL A 77 -4.48 -1.86 11.91
N ALA A 78 -5.63 -2.53 11.99
CA ALA A 78 -6.86 -2.11 11.34
C ALA A 78 -7.41 -0.78 11.89
N VAL A 79 -7.51 -0.64 13.22
CA VAL A 79 -8.12 0.52 13.88
C VAL A 79 -7.30 1.79 13.66
N ILE A 80 -5.97 1.71 13.81
CA ILE A 80 -5.08 2.87 13.59
C ILE A 80 -5.14 3.32 12.13
N SER A 81 -5.10 2.37 11.19
CA SER A 81 -5.21 2.66 9.76
C SER A 81 -6.53 3.35 9.42
N LEU A 82 -7.65 2.78 9.87
CA LEU A 82 -8.98 3.35 9.66
C LEU A 82 -9.12 4.73 10.29
N GLY A 83 -8.65 4.89 11.54
CA GLY A 83 -8.68 6.16 12.26
C GLY A 83 -7.91 7.27 11.52
N LEU A 84 -6.72 6.97 11.00
CA LEU A 84 -5.94 7.94 10.23
C LEU A 84 -6.63 8.34 8.92
N CYS A 85 -7.24 7.39 8.21
CA CYS A 85 -7.97 7.69 6.98
C CYS A 85 -9.18 8.61 7.26
N LEU A 86 -9.95 8.32 8.33
CA LEU A 86 -11.07 9.16 8.75
C LEU A 86 -10.62 10.56 9.20
N ILE A 87 -9.48 10.67 9.89
CA ILE A 87 -8.89 11.96 10.28
C ILE A 87 -8.52 12.77 9.03
N ILE A 88 -7.92 12.15 8.01
CA ILE A 88 -7.58 12.84 6.75
C ILE A 88 -8.84 13.30 6.03
N GLN A 89 -9.85 12.44 5.90
CA GLN A 89 -11.13 12.80 5.25
C GLN A 89 -11.81 13.97 5.96
N THR A 90 -11.83 13.94 7.29
CA THR A 90 -12.41 15.00 8.11
C THR A 90 -11.58 16.28 8.03
N GLY A 91 -10.25 16.16 8.08
CA GLY A 91 -9.32 17.27 7.97
C GLY A 91 -9.45 18.01 6.64
N GLU A 92 -9.54 17.27 5.53
CA GLU A 92 -9.78 17.85 4.21
C GLU A 92 -11.15 18.51 4.09
N PHE A 93 -12.19 17.90 4.69
CA PHE A 93 -13.53 18.48 4.70
C PHE A 93 -13.59 19.81 5.48
N VAL A 94 -12.86 19.91 6.60
CA VAL A 94 -12.82 21.12 7.43
C VAL A 94 -11.87 22.17 6.85
N GLN A 95 -10.73 21.74 6.29
CA GLN A 95 -9.70 22.60 5.72
C GLN A 95 -9.22 22.02 4.39
N PRO A 96 -9.68 22.57 3.25
CA PRO A 96 -9.19 22.15 1.93
C PRO A 96 -7.67 22.29 1.81
N GLY A 97 -7.02 21.29 1.23
CA GLY A 97 -5.55 21.19 1.12
C GLY A 97 -4.84 20.63 2.35
N PHE A 98 -5.59 20.04 3.30
CA PHE A 98 -5.02 19.33 4.45
C PHE A 98 -4.33 18.04 4.03
N LEU A 99 -4.92 17.30 3.07
CA LEU A 99 -4.32 16.10 2.48
C LEU A 99 -2.96 16.44 1.88
N ASP A 100 -2.88 17.46 1.03
CA ASP A 100 -1.63 17.81 0.33
C ASP A 100 -0.44 18.05 1.28
N ARG A 101 -0.73 18.56 2.48
CA ARG A 101 0.29 18.82 3.52
C ARG A 101 0.72 17.57 4.28
N THR A 102 -0.16 16.59 4.40
CA THR A 102 0.02 15.43 5.29
C THR A 102 0.23 14.11 4.54
N GLU A 103 -0.14 14.05 3.26
CA GLU A 103 -0.20 12.85 2.43
C GLU A 103 1.11 12.07 2.46
N LYS A 104 2.24 12.73 2.23
CA LYS A 104 3.55 12.07 2.20
C LYS A 104 3.90 11.41 3.54
N GLY A 105 3.59 12.09 4.65
CA GLY A 105 3.86 11.58 5.98
C GLY A 105 2.97 10.39 6.32
N VAL A 106 1.66 10.51 6.05
CA VAL A 106 0.69 9.47 6.39
C VAL A 106 0.79 8.26 5.47
N SER A 107 0.96 8.45 4.17
CA SER A 107 1.16 7.33 3.22
C SER A 107 2.41 6.53 3.56
N LEU A 108 3.53 7.18 3.89
CA LEU A 108 4.76 6.50 4.33
C LEU A 108 4.56 5.77 5.67
N PHE A 109 3.90 6.41 6.63
CA PHE A 109 3.56 5.76 7.89
C PHE A 109 2.71 4.51 7.68
N LEU A 110 1.63 4.61 6.90
CA LEU A 110 0.73 3.50 6.61
C LEU A 110 1.44 2.39 5.83
N PHE A 111 2.32 2.73 4.89
CA PHE A 111 3.16 1.76 4.20
C PHE A 111 3.99 0.91 5.19
N LEU A 112 4.69 1.56 6.12
CA LEU A 112 5.50 0.85 7.12
C LEU A 112 4.62 0.08 8.13
N TRP A 113 3.53 0.70 8.57
CA TRP A 113 2.59 0.13 9.53
C TRP A 113 1.93 -1.14 8.97
N TRP A 114 1.43 -1.10 7.74
CA TRP A 114 0.88 -2.27 7.06
C TRP A 114 1.96 -3.28 6.67
N GLY A 115 3.19 -2.86 6.37
CA GLY A 115 4.30 -3.77 6.08
C GLY A 115 4.65 -4.65 7.28
N ILE A 116 4.88 -4.04 8.44
CA ILE A 116 5.14 -4.76 9.70
C ILE A 116 3.90 -5.56 10.12
N GLY A 117 2.72 -4.93 10.04
CA GLY A 117 1.44 -5.55 10.37
C GLY A 117 1.19 -6.83 9.58
N THR A 118 1.27 -6.76 8.25
CA THR A 118 1.09 -7.91 7.35
C THR A 118 2.11 -8.99 7.62
N GLY A 119 3.38 -8.63 7.87
CA GLY A 119 4.43 -9.57 8.25
C GLY A 119 4.06 -10.38 9.49
N ILE A 120 3.64 -9.72 10.57
CA ILE A 120 3.27 -10.41 11.82
C ILE A 120 1.96 -11.19 11.62
N ILE A 121 0.92 -10.56 11.05
CA ILE A 121 -0.42 -11.12 10.90
C ILE A 121 -0.41 -12.41 10.07
N THR A 122 0.40 -12.45 9.02
CA THR A 122 0.38 -13.53 8.02
C THR A 122 1.51 -14.55 8.15
N PHE A 123 2.63 -14.22 8.80
CA PHE A 123 3.69 -15.20 9.06
C PHE A 123 3.65 -15.77 10.48
N LYS A 124 2.97 -15.11 11.43
CA LYS A 124 2.88 -15.58 12.82
C LYS A 124 1.47 -15.95 13.22
N SER A 125 0.56 -14.97 13.28
CA SER A 125 -0.81 -15.14 13.79
C SER A 125 -1.57 -13.81 13.64
N PRO A 126 -2.92 -13.80 13.49
CA PRO A 126 -3.82 -14.96 13.50
C PRO A 126 -4.17 -15.53 12.13
N PHE A 127 -3.73 -14.90 11.04
CA PHE A 127 -4.16 -15.26 9.69
C PHE A 127 -2.99 -15.79 8.87
N THR A 128 -2.42 -16.94 9.25
CA THR A 128 -1.29 -17.57 8.51
C THR A 128 -1.73 -18.35 7.28
N THR A 129 -2.98 -18.81 7.27
CA THR A 129 -3.64 -19.46 6.14
C THR A 129 -4.64 -18.50 5.50
N THR A 130 -4.88 -18.66 4.20
CA THR A 130 -5.84 -17.83 3.45
C THR A 130 -7.20 -17.75 4.11
N SER A 131 -7.67 -16.53 4.32
CA SER A 131 -8.94 -16.14 4.92
C SER A 131 -9.19 -14.66 4.59
N ASN A 132 -10.36 -14.11 4.95
CA ASN A 132 -10.63 -12.68 4.76
C ASN A 132 -9.59 -11.79 5.46
N GLY A 133 -9.15 -12.18 6.67
CA GLY A 133 -8.11 -11.45 7.41
C GLY A 133 -6.72 -11.54 6.76
N TYR A 134 -6.39 -12.68 6.14
CA TYR A 134 -5.16 -12.84 5.36
C TYR A 134 -5.15 -11.91 4.14
N PHE A 135 -6.23 -11.94 3.35
CA PHE A 135 -6.32 -11.14 2.14
C PHE A 135 -6.43 -9.65 2.43
N SER A 136 -7.12 -9.25 3.51
CA SER A 136 -7.20 -7.85 3.90
C SER A 136 -5.87 -7.30 4.40
N ALA A 137 -5.05 -8.11 5.10
CA ALA A 137 -3.69 -7.71 5.48
C ALA A 137 -2.84 -7.37 4.25
N TRP A 138 -2.76 -8.31 3.29
CA TRP A 138 -2.02 -8.08 2.04
C TRP A 138 -2.61 -6.95 1.20
N ALA A 139 -3.93 -6.85 1.07
CA ALA A 139 -4.58 -5.75 0.36
C ALA A 139 -4.23 -4.40 0.99
N GLY A 140 -4.32 -4.28 2.32
CA GLY A 140 -3.97 -3.07 3.05
C GLY A 140 -2.53 -2.65 2.79
N PHE A 141 -1.59 -3.60 2.84
CA PHE A 141 -0.19 -3.34 2.50
C PHE A 141 0.02 -2.92 1.05
N LEU A 142 -0.58 -3.62 0.08
CA LEU A 142 -0.43 -3.30 -1.34
C LEU A 142 -1.03 -1.92 -1.67
N PHE A 143 -2.19 -1.59 -1.14
CA PHE A 143 -2.81 -0.27 -1.36
C PHE A 143 -2.06 0.84 -0.63
N ALA A 144 -1.54 0.61 0.58
CA ALA A 144 -0.69 1.57 1.27
C ALA A 144 0.64 1.79 0.54
N THR A 145 1.22 0.72 -0.02
CA THR A 145 2.41 0.79 -0.88
C THR A 145 2.11 1.60 -2.14
N HIS A 146 1.01 1.30 -2.82
CA HIS A 146 0.59 2.03 -4.01
C HIS A 146 0.42 3.52 -3.73
N TRP A 147 -0.24 3.86 -2.62
CA TRP A 147 -0.41 5.25 -2.20
C TRP A 147 0.93 5.94 -1.92
N ALA A 148 1.82 5.32 -1.14
CA ALA A 148 3.13 5.87 -0.84
C ALA A 148 4.00 6.08 -2.09
N LEU A 149 3.98 5.12 -3.02
CA LEU A 149 4.73 5.18 -4.28
C LEU A 149 4.14 6.14 -5.31
N ASN A 150 2.84 6.42 -5.26
CA ASN A 150 2.19 7.37 -6.17
C ASN A 150 2.38 8.83 -5.79
N THR A 151 3.01 9.13 -4.64
CA THR A 151 3.44 10.50 -4.37
C THR A 151 4.43 10.93 -5.46
N GLU A 152 4.33 12.19 -5.92
CA GLU A 152 5.02 12.66 -7.14
C GLU A 152 6.52 12.32 -7.17
N SER A 153 7.18 12.36 -6.01
CA SER A 153 8.60 12.05 -5.85
C SER A 153 8.98 10.59 -6.13
N PHE A 154 8.09 9.63 -5.90
CA PHE A 154 8.35 8.21 -6.11
C PHE A 154 7.79 7.73 -7.44
N ARG A 155 6.67 8.32 -7.88
CA ARG A 155 6.00 7.95 -9.12
C ARG A 155 6.91 8.08 -10.35
N SER A 156 7.60 9.20 -10.50
CA SER A 156 8.52 9.41 -11.63
C SER A 156 9.58 8.32 -11.71
N LYS A 157 10.21 7.99 -10.57
CA LYS A 157 11.22 6.92 -10.48
C LYS A 157 10.68 5.54 -10.85
N VAL A 158 9.43 5.23 -10.48
CA VAL A 158 8.79 3.95 -10.79
C VAL A 158 8.36 3.88 -12.25
N GLU A 159 7.86 4.97 -12.82
CA GLU A 159 7.48 5.04 -14.23
C GLU A 159 8.72 4.93 -15.13
N GLU A 160 9.81 5.61 -14.78
CA GLU A 160 11.12 5.56 -15.48
C GLU A 160 11.81 4.19 -15.37
N ALA A 161 11.47 3.37 -14.37
CA ALA A 161 12.11 2.07 -14.19
C ALA A 161 11.78 1.12 -15.35
N GLU A 162 12.83 0.58 -15.98
CA GLU A 162 12.74 -0.41 -17.05
C GLU A 162 11.96 -1.66 -16.59
N LYS A 163 11.21 -2.27 -17.53
CA LYS A 163 10.42 -3.49 -17.29
C LYS A 163 11.26 -4.61 -16.64
N GLY A 164 12.51 -4.78 -17.07
CA GLY A 164 13.43 -5.76 -16.50
C GLY A 164 13.73 -5.52 -15.01
N ARG A 165 13.94 -4.26 -14.61
CA ARG A 165 14.14 -3.89 -13.19
C ARG A 165 12.90 -4.10 -12.35
N LYS A 166 11.70 -3.87 -12.91
CA LYS A 166 10.42 -4.17 -12.26
C LYS A 166 10.28 -5.67 -11.98
N LEU A 167 10.52 -6.49 -13.00
CA LEU A 167 10.48 -7.97 -12.87
C LEU A 167 11.55 -8.49 -11.89
N ALA A 168 12.77 -7.95 -11.93
CA ALA A 168 13.81 -8.25 -10.95
C ALA A 168 13.34 -7.88 -9.53
N SER A 169 12.78 -6.70 -9.32
CA SER A 169 12.26 -6.28 -8.01
C SER A 169 11.12 -7.20 -7.51
N SER A 170 10.26 -7.67 -8.39
CA SER A 170 9.24 -8.68 -8.05
C SER A 170 9.87 -10.02 -7.64
N SER A 171 10.93 -10.45 -8.34
CA SER A 171 11.68 -11.68 -8.01
C SER A 171 12.32 -11.58 -6.62
N LEU A 172 12.90 -10.42 -6.31
CA LEU A 172 13.46 -10.12 -4.98
C LEU A 172 12.41 -10.29 -3.88
N LEU A 173 11.20 -9.76 -4.09
CA LEU A 173 10.09 -9.88 -3.14
C LEU A 173 9.65 -11.34 -2.95
N CYS A 174 9.47 -12.10 -4.02
CA CYS A 174 9.13 -13.53 -3.94
C CYS A 174 10.22 -14.33 -3.20
N GLY A 175 11.49 -14.04 -3.47
CA GLY A 175 12.63 -14.63 -2.78
C GLY A 175 12.61 -14.33 -1.28
N LEU A 176 12.36 -13.07 -0.89
CA LEU A 176 12.30 -12.65 0.50
C LEU A 176 11.13 -13.32 1.27
N VAL A 177 9.93 -13.34 0.67
CA VAL A 177 8.75 -13.96 1.29
C VAL A 177 8.96 -15.48 1.44
N THR A 178 9.52 -16.15 0.42
CA THR A 178 9.85 -17.58 0.48
C THR A 178 10.88 -17.88 1.57
N LEU A 179 11.95 -17.08 1.64
CA LEU A 179 12.98 -17.19 2.67
C LEU A 179 12.37 -17.18 4.07
N PHE A 180 11.56 -16.16 4.39
CA PHE A 180 10.92 -16.06 5.71
C PHE A 180 9.87 -17.15 5.96
N ALA A 181 9.15 -17.59 4.92
CA ALA A 181 8.16 -18.66 5.05
C ALA A 181 8.82 -20.03 5.33
N CYS A 182 10.05 -20.26 4.89
CA CYS A 182 10.77 -21.50 5.15
C CYS A 182 11.37 -21.57 6.57
N VAL A 183 11.66 -20.44 7.22
CA VAL A 183 12.35 -20.43 8.53
C VAL A 183 11.61 -21.24 9.61
N PRO A 184 10.28 -21.08 9.81
CA PRO A 184 9.55 -21.86 10.84
C PRO A 184 9.50 -23.36 10.55
N GLU A 185 9.74 -23.78 9.31
CA GLU A 185 9.61 -25.17 8.86
C GLU A 185 10.90 -25.98 9.02
N ILE A 186 12.01 -25.29 9.32
CA ILE A 186 13.32 -25.91 9.56
C ILE A 186 13.32 -26.58 10.93
N GLY A 187 13.80 -27.83 10.98
CA GLY A 187 13.78 -28.65 12.19
C GLY A 187 12.50 -29.50 12.35
N PHE A 188 11.57 -29.42 11.39
CA PHE A 188 10.36 -30.25 11.34
C PHE A 188 10.45 -31.31 10.22
N TYR A 189 9.32 -31.99 9.95
CA TYR A 189 9.23 -33.12 9.01
C TYR A 189 9.75 -32.80 7.60
N TYR A 190 9.57 -31.56 7.12
CA TYR A 190 9.97 -31.13 5.77
C TYR A 190 11.33 -30.43 5.71
N ASN A 191 12.26 -30.76 6.63
CA ASN A 191 13.53 -30.02 6.79
C ASN A 191 14.31 -29.86 5.48
N GLY A 192 14.46 -30.92 4.69
CA GLY A 192 15.19 -30.87 3.40
C GLY A 192 14.53 -29.91 2.39
N ASN A 193 13.21 -29.99 2.25
CA ASN A 193 12.46 -29.13 1.34
C ASN A 193 12.48 -27.68 1.82
N ALA A 194 12.28 -27.43 3.13
CA ALA A 194 12.37 -26.09 3.70
C ALA A 194 13.77 -25.47 3.49
N ILE A 195 14.85 -26.25 3.65
CA ILE A 195 16.22 -25.81 3.36
C ILE A 195 16.39 -25.48 1.87
N TRP A 196 15.80 -26.26 0.96
CA TRP A 196 15.82 -25.96 -0.48
C TRP A 196 15.15 -24.61 -0.79
N GLY A 197 13.96 -24.38 -0.24
CA GLY A 197 13.25 -23.11 -0.37
C GLY A 197 14.03 -21.92 0.21
N LEU A 198 14.59 -22.09 1.41
CA LEU A 198 15.44 -21.08 2.04
C LEU A 198 16.64 -20.73 1.16
N THR A 199 17.32 -21.75 0.62
CA THR A 199 18.49 -21.59 -0.23
C THR A 199 18.14 -20.83 -1.51
N ALA A 200 17.06 -21.21 -2.18
CA ALA A 200 16.57 -20.51 -3.36
C ALA A 200 16.18 -19.06 -3.08
N GLY A 201 15.54 -18.80 -1.92
CA GLY A 201 15.22 -17.45 -1.46
C GLY A 201 16.47 -16.59 -1.25
N ILE A 202 17.50 -17.11 -0.57
CA ILE A 202 18.78 -16.42 -0.34
C ILE A 202 19.50 -16.15 -1.67
N LEU A 203 19.62 -17.15 -2.54
CA LEU A 203 20.25 -17.02 -3.85
C LEU A 203 19.54 -15.96 -4.70
N THR A 204 18.21 -16.00 -4.74
CA THR A 204 17.41 -15.00 -5.46
C THR A 204 17.63 -13.62 -4.86
N PHE A 205 17.63 -13.48 -3.54
CA PHE A 205 17.83 -12.19 -2.88
C PHE A 205 19.17 -11.55 -3.23
N ILE A 206 20.27 -12.27 -3.04
CA ILE A 206 21.62 -11.77 -3.28
C ILE A 206 21.83 -11.48 -4.77
N SER A 207 21.49 -12.42 -5.64
CA SER A 207 21.70 -12.27 -7.09
C SER A 207 20.85 -11.15 -7.68
N THR A 208 19.61 -10.99 -7.22
CA THR A 208 18.72 -9.95 -7.71
C THR A 208 19.14 -8.57 -7.23
N LEU A 209 19.63 -8.43 -5.98
CA LEU A 209 20.21 -7.17 -5.52
C LEU A 209 21.39 -6.74 -6.38
N PHE A 210 22.28 -7.68 -6.72
CA PHE A 210 23.39 -7.42 -7.64
C PHE A 210 22.88 -6.97 -9.02
N ILE A 211 21.90 -7.69 -9.58
CA ILE A 211 21.29 -7.34 -10.88
C ILE A 211 20.63 -5.96 -10.84
N LEU A 212 19.94 -5.58 -9.77
CA LEU A 212 19.31 -4.27 -9.66
C LEU A 212 20.34 -3.12 -9.62
N GLN A 213 21.50 -3.35 -9.00
CA GLN A 213 22.58 -2.36 -8.95
C GLN A 213 23.34 -2.24 -10.26
N LYS A 214 23.45 -3.34 -11.01
CA LYS A 214 24.29 -3.48 -12.20
C LYS A 214 23.53 -3.76 -13.49
N TYR A 215 22.23 -3.51 -13.52
CA TYR A 215 21.34 -3.97 -14.59
C TYR A 215 21.85 -3.58 -15.99
N ASP A 216 22.25 -2.32 -16.16
CA ASP A 216 22.68 -1.76 -17.44
C ASP A 216 24.11 -2.18 -17.81
N ASP A 217 24.90 -2.60 -16.82
CA ASP A 217 26.31 -3.01 -17.00
C ASP A 217 26.42 -4.51 -17.36
N ILE A 218 25.36 -5.30 -17.18
CA ILE A 218 25.41 -6.76 -17.37
C ILE A 218 25.10 -7.12 -18.84
N PRO A 219 25.97 -7.90 -19.52
CA PRO A 219 25.71 -8.37 -20.87
C PRO A 219 24.40 -9.17 -20.97
N ILE A 220 23.65 -8.97 -22.05
CA ILE A 220 22.35 -9.63 -22.25
C ILE A 220 22.44 -11.16 -22.19
N GLN A 221 23.54 -11.76 -22.66
CA GLN A 221 23.75 -13.22 -22.59
C GLN A 221 23.83 -13.71 -21.14
N MET A 222 24.43 -12.93 -20.24
CA MET A 222 24.48 -13.25 -18.81
C MET A 222 23.10 -13.13 -18.15
N LEU A 223 22.31 -12.11 -18.53
CA LEU A 223 20.92 -11.97 -18.05
C LEU A 223 20.03 -13.13 -18.54
N LYS A 224 20.22 -13.60 -19.78
CA LYS A 224 19.54 -14.79 -20.32
C LYS A 224 19.91 -16.04 -19.54
N LEU A 225 21.21 -16.29 -19.34
CA LEU A 225 21.67 -17.43 -18.55
C LEU A 225 21.10 -17.39 -17.12
N TYR A 226 21.17 -16.24 -16.47
CA TYR A 226 20.58 -16.04 -15.15
C TYR A 226 19.07 -16.35 -15.14
N SER A 227 18.32 -15.83 -16.12
CA SER A 227 16.88 -16.05 -16.22
C SER A 227 16.51 -17.53 -16.40
N ALA A 228 17.31 -18.28 -17.18
CA ALA A 228 17.12 -19.71 -17.37
C ALA A 228 17.41 -20.50 -16.08
N ILE A 229 18.48 -20.15 -15.35
CA ILE A 229 18.80 -20.77 -14.05
C ILE A 229 17.67 -20.48 -13.04
N MET A 230 17.22 -19.23 -12.95
CA MET A 230 16.13 -18.84 -12.05
C MET A 230 14.82 -19.55 -12.40
N PHE A 231 14.52 -19.74 -13.69
CA PHE A 231 13.35 -20.51 -14.12
C PHE A 231 13.40 -21.95 -13.57
N VAL A 232 14.53 -22.64 -13.70
CA VAL A 232 14.67 -24.02 -13.19
C VAL A 232 14.58 -24.07 -11.67
N ILE A 233 15.26 -23.15 -10.97
CA ILE A 233 15.19 -23.06 -9.51
C ILE A 233 13.74 -22.83 -9.07
N TRP A 234 13.04 -21.84 -9.62
CA TRP A 234 11.68 -21.54 -9.18
C TRP A 234 10.66 -22.60 -9.60
N ALA A 235 10.86 -23.29 -10.73
CA ALA A 235 10.02 -24.43 -11.11
C ALA A 235 10.12 -25.56 -10.08
N THR A 236 11.34 -25.89 -9.66
CA THR A 236 11.58 -26.95 -8.66
C THR A 236 11.17 -26.51 -7.26
N VAL A 237 11.37 -25.24 -6.89
CA VAL A 237 10.88 -24.68 -5.62
C VAL A 237 9.36 -24.73 -5.56
N ALA A 238 8.64 -24.26 -6.58
CA ALA A 238 7.19 -24.34 -6.61
C ALA A 238 6.72 -25.81 -6.54
N GLY A 239 7.30 -26.68 -7.38
CA GLY A 239 6.97 -28.11 -7.38
C GLY A 239 7.18 -28.81 -6.04
N VAL A 240 8.39 -28.73 -5.48
CA VAL A 240 8.73 -29.43 -4.24
C VAL A 240 7.96 -28.83 -3.06
N LEU A 241 7.94 -27.50 -2.92
CA LEU A 241 7.40 -26.90 -1.71
C LEU A 241 5.87 -26.96 -1.63
N THR A 242 5.16 -27.02 -2.77
CA THR A 242 3.68 -27.05 -2.74
C THR A 242 3.09 -28.44 -2.94
N PHE A 243 3.76 -29.35 -3.66
CA PHE A 243 3.26 -30.72 -3.83
C PHE A 243 3.77 -31.68 -2.76
N ASP A 244 5.04 -31.53 -2.34
CA ASP A 244 5.60 -32.36 -1.27
C ASP A 244 5.55 -31.62 0.09
N GLY A 245 5.79 -30.32 0.12
CA GLY A 245 5.67 -29.50 1.34
C GLY A 245 6.93 -28.68 1.60
N PRO A 246 6.91 -27.72 2.53
CA PRO A 246 5.90 -27.57 3.60
C PRO A 246 4.65 -26.77 3.21
N PHE A 247 4.62 -26.10 2.05
CA PHE A 247 3.55 -25.17 1.66
C PHE A 247 2.40 -25.89 0.94
N ARG A 248 1.78 -26.89 1.57
CA ARG A 248 0.63 -27.62 0.99
C ARG A 248 -0.67 -26.81 1.07
N ASP A 249 -0.81 -26.01 2.12
CA ASP A 249 -1.94 -25.09 2.29
C ASP A 249 -1.62 -23.71 1.72
N THR A 250 -2.67 -23.00 1.29
CA THR A 250 -2.53 -21.66 0.72
C THR A 250 -2.18 -20.65 1.81
N GLY A 251 -1.02 -20.00 1.63
CA GLY A 251 -0.46 -18.99 2.53
C GLY A 251 0.77 -18.33 1.90
N ASN A 252 1.59 -17.64 2.70
CA ASN A 252 2.70 -16.83 2.18
C ASN A 252 3.71 -17.62 1.34
N GLY A 253 4.20 -18.75 1.85
CA GLY A 253 5.13 -19.60 1.11
C GLY A 253 4.52 -20.17 -0.17
N TYR A 254 3.25 -20.57 -0.14
CA TYR A 254 2.53 -21.05 -1.32
C TYR A 254 2.50 -19.99 -2.42
N PHE A 255 2.02 -18.78 -2.13
CA PHE A 255 1.91 -17.73 -3.15
C PHE A 255 3.27 -17.21 -3.60
N ALA A 256 4.25 -17.10 -2.70
CA ALA A 256 5.58 -16.60 -3.04
C ALA A 256 6.33 -17.52 -3.99
N THR A 257 6.20 -18.83 -3.83
CA THR A 257 6.87 -19.81 -4.68
C THR A 257 6.29 -19.86 -6.08
N TRP A 258 4.96 -19.86 -6.21
CA TRP A 258 4.29 -19.71 -7.51
C TRP A 258 4.52 -18.34 -8.15
N GLY A 259 4.48 -17.26 -7.37
CA GLY A 259 4.81 -15.92 -7.82
C GLY A 259 6.24 -15.82 -8.35
N GLY A 260 7.20 -16.38 -7.62
CA GLY A 260 8.60 -16.45 -8.04
C GLY A 260 8.78 -17.20 -9.35
N PHE A 261 8.06 -18.32 -9.53
CA PHE A 261 8.06 -19.07 -10.79
C PHE A 261 7.49 -18.26 -11.97
N ILE A 262 6.33 -17.63 -11.79
CA ILE A 262 5.70 -16.78 -12.82
C ILE A 262 6.61 -15.60 -13.18
N VAL A 263 7.20 -14.94 -12.18
CA VAL A 263 8.15 -13.84 -12.41
C VAL A 263 9.39 -14.33 -13.14
N ALA A 264 9.92 -15.51 -12.82
CA ALA A 264 11.06 -16.10 -13.53
C ALA A 264 10.73 -16.35 -15.01
N VAL A 265 9.52 -16.84 -15.31
CA VAL A 265 9.02 -17.01 -16.70
C VAL A 265 8.97 -15.67 -17.42
N PHE A 266 8.34 -14.65 -16.83
CA PHE A 266 8.23 -13.34 -17.46
C PHE A 266 9.58 -12.64 -17.62
N PHE A 267 10.48 -12.80 -16.64
CA PHE A 267 11.84 -12.27 -16.72
C PHE A 267 12.62 -12.93 -17.85
N ALA A 268 12.57 -14.27 -17.95
CA ALA A 268 13.17 -15.00 -19.06
C ALA A 268 12.61 -14.52 -20.40
N ASN A 269 11.29 -14.55 -20.57
CA ASN A 269 10.65 -14.10 -21.82
C ASN A 269 11.10 -12.68 -22.20
N HIS A 270 11.14 -11.76 -21.24
CA HIS A 270 11.61 -10.40 -21.49
C HIS A 270 13.09 -10.36 -21.93
N GLN A 271 13.99 -11.10 -21.30
CA GLN A 271 15.40 -11.10 -21.72
C GLN A 271 15.58 -11.75 -23.09
N PHE A 272 14.83 -12.79 -23.42
CA PHE A 272 14.93 -13.43 -24.74
C PHE A 272 14.45 -12.52 -25.87
N SER A 273 13.30 -11.85 -25.70
CA SER A 273 12.78 -10.92 -26.71
C SER A 273 13.63 -9.66 -26.92
N ARG A 274 14.42 -9.24 -25.93
CA ARG A 274 15.33 -8.06 -26.07
C ARG A 274 16.44 -8.26 -27.10
N GLU A 275 16.85 -9.50 -27.38
CA GLU A 275 17.89 -9.75 -28.40
C GLU A 275 17.31 -9.57 -29.81
N ASP A 276 16.06 -9.96 -30.02
CA ASP A 276 15.36 -9.83 -31.31
C ASP A 276 15.15 -8.37 -31.72
N GLU A 277 15.25 -7.42 -30.78
CA GLU A 277 15.16 -5.97 -31.05
C GLU A 277 16.51 -5.32 -31.40
N ILE A 278 17.64 -6.00 -31.13
CA ILE A 278 19.00 -5.45 -31.31
C ILE A 278 19.66 -5.95 -32.61
N VAL A 279 19.13 -7.03 -33.20
CA VAL A 279 19.59 -7.63 -34.48
C VAL A 279 18.78 -7.08 -35.65
#